data_AF-A0A815YM30-F1
#
_entry.id   AF-A0A815YM30-F1
#
_cell.length_a   1.000
_cell.length_b   1.000
_cell.length_c   1.000
_cell.angle_alpha   90.00
_cell.angle_beta   90.00
_cell.angle_gamma   90.00
#
_symmetry.space_group_name_H-M   'P 1'
#
loop_
_entity.id
_entity.type
_entity.pdbx_description
1 polymer ?
#
loop_
_entity_poly.entity_id
_entity_poly.type
_entity_poly.pdbx_seq_one_letter_code
_entity_poly.pdbx_strand_id
1 'polypeptide(L)'
;MFDRYRDEEFQKRHYDHMSPYLQARVRELKTKWYSTKCFTRSATPTKAKSLHALEWIHAGEVVARFSGAITPENHFIQPANETDATCVVDEYKQVIALCDLPPEAEITLNYHGKLL
;
A
#
# COMPACT_ATOMS: atom_id res chain seq x y z
N MET A 1 6.80 -13.52 -8.99
CA MET A 1 7.23 -14.32 -7.80
C MET A 1 6.34 -13.88 -6.64
N PHE A 2 5.21 -14.55 -6.43
CA PHE A 2 4.30 -14.23 -5.32
C PHE A 2 4.94 -14.67 -4.01
N ASP A 3 5.06 -13.72 -3.09
CA ASP A 3 5.67 -13.85 -1.77
C ASP A 3 4.99 -14.99 -0.99
N ARG A 4 5.70 -16.11 -0.72
CA ARG A 4 5.13 -17.31 -0.05
C ARG A 4 4.53 -17.00 1.31
N TYR A 5 4.95 -15.91 1.95
CA TYR A 5 4.39 -15.41 3.20
C TYR A 5 2.98 -14.80 3.07
N ARG A 6 2.46 -14.71 1.84
CA ARG A 6 1.07 -14.28 1.52
C ARG A 6 0.15 -15.46 1.17
N ASP A 7 0.69 -16.66 0.99
CA ASP A 7 -0.09 -17.87 0.72
C ASP A 7 -0.78 -18.36 2.00
N GLU A 8 -2.11 -18.47 1.98
CA GLU A 8 -2.91 -18.82 3.16
C GLU A 8 -2.66 -20.26 3.63
N GLU A 9 -2.42 -21.21 2.72
CA GLU A 9 -2.13 -22.60 3.07
C GLU A 9 -0.75 -22.71 3.72
N PHE A 10 0.27 -22.05 3.15
CA PHE A 10 1.61 -22.01 3.70
C PHE A 10 1.61 -21.42 5.11
N GLN A 11 0.86 -20.32 5.31
CA GLN A 11 0.74 -19.69 6.62
C GLN A 11 0.03 -20.59 7.63
N LYS A 12 -1.13 -21.17 7.28
CA LYS A 12 -1.84 -22.09 8.19
C LYS A 12 -0.97 -23.24 8.66
N ARG A 13 -0.07 -23.73 7.79
CA ARG A 13 0.81 -24.87 8.10
C ARG A 13 2.06 -24.49 8.90
N HIS A 14 2.54 -23.25 8.80
CA HIS A 14 3.88 -22.90 9.29
C HIS A 14 3.93 -21.72 10.26
N TYR A 15 2.87 -20.92 10.40
CA TYR A 15 2.89 -19.67 11.16
C TYR A 15 3.31 -19.87 12.64
N ASP A 16 2.79 -20.90 13.30
CA ASP A 16 3.11 -21.18 14.71
C ASP A 16 4.56 -21.66 14.91
N HIS A 17 5.23 -22.08 13.84
CA HIS A 17 6.63 -22.50 13.83
C HIS A 17 7.58 -21.38 13.39
N MET A 18 7.05 -20.22 12.98
CA MET A 18 7.88 -19.06 12.59
C MET A 18 8.43 -18.33 13.81
N SER A 19 9.59 -17.70 13.65
CA SER A 19 10.12 -16.82 14.69
C SER A 19 9.18 -15.63 14.93
N PRO A 20 9.18 -15.01 16.13
CA PRO A 20 8.35 -13.84 16.42
C PRO A 20 8.53 -12.70 15.42
N TYR A 21 9.76 -12.50 14.92
CA TYR A 21 10.07 -11.54 13.86
C TYR A 21 9.34 -11.87 12.56
N LEU A 22 9.40 -13.12 12.09
CA LEU A 22 8.71 -13.55 10.86
C LEU A 22 7.19 -13.49 11.02
N GLN A 23 6.65 -13.87 12.17
CA GLN A 23 5.21 -13.74 12.46
C GLN A 23 4.74 -12.28 12.41
N ALA A 24 5.54 -11.34 12.92
CA ALA A 24 5.25 -9.91 12.82
C ALA A 24 5.25 -9.45 11.35
N ARG A 25 6.23 -9.89 10.55
CA ARG A 25 6.27 -9.57 9.11
C ARG A 25 5.12 -10.18 8.32
N VAL A 26 4.72 -11.42 8.62
CA VAL A 26 3.54 -12.05 8.01
C VAL A 26 2.26 -11.31 8.40
N ARG A 27 2.14 -10.85 9.66
CA ARG A 27 1.02 -10.00 10.09
C ARG A 27 0.99 -8.66 9.35
N GLU A 28 2.14 -8.01 9.16
CA GLU A 28 2.24 -6.79 8.34
C GLU A 28 1.86 -7.04 6.88
N LEU A 29 2.26 -8.18 6.31
CA LEU A 29 1.93 -8.58 4.94
C LEU A 29 0.44 -8.96 4.77
N LYS A 30 -0.23 -9.42 5.85
CA LYS A 30 -1.69 -9.65 5.87
C LYS A 30 -2.50 -8.36 5.84
N THR A 31 -1.97 -7.26 6.36
CA THR A 31 -2.74 -6.02 6.53
C THR A 31 -2.66 -5.08 5.34
N LYS A 32 -1.54 -5.15 4.60
CA LYS A 32 -1.29 -4.28 3.45
C LYS A 32 -0.42 -4.94 2.38
N TRP A 33 -0.79 -4.71 1.14
CA TRP A 33 -0.04 -5.06 -0.05
C TRP A 33 0.24 -3.78 -0.83
N TYR A 34 1.44 -3.67 -1.40
CA TYR A 34 1.77 -2.63 -2.38
C TYR A 34 2.17 -3.29 -3.69
N SER A 35 1.83 -2.63 -4.79
CA SER A 35 2.24 -3.05 -6.13
C SER A 35 3.77 -3.11 -6.22
N THR A 36 4.28 -4.05 -7.01
CA THR A 36 5.70 -4.12 -7.35
C THR A 36 6.16 -2.95 -8.19
N LYS A 37 5.21 -2.19 -8.76
CA LYS A 37 5.45 -0.89 -9.42
C LYS A 37 5.65 0.25 -8.44
N CYS A 38 5.66 -0.01 -7.13
CA CYS A 38 5.81 1.01 -6.10
C CYS A 38 7.06 0.77 -5.26
N PHE A 39 7.63 1.85 -4.74
CA PHE A 39 8.69 1.81 -3.73
C PHE A 39 8.42 2.83 -2.63
N THR A 40 9.13 2.70 -1.50
CA THR A 40 9.03 3.66 -0.40
C THR A 40 10.26 4.55 -0.36
N ARG A 41 10.05 5.85 -0.19
CA ARG A 41 11.12 6.86 -0.09
C ARG A 41 11.03 7.56 1.26
N SER A 42 12.18 7.84 1.86
CA SER A 42 12.29 8.75 3.01
C SER A 42 12.85 10.07 2.50
N ALA A 43 12.12 11.18 2.69
CA ALA A 43 12.58 12.50 2.27
C ALA A 43 13.79 12.99 3.11
N THR A 44 13.87 12.61 4.39
CA THR A 44 15.00 12.83 5.33
C THR A 44 14.94 11.80 6.46
N PRO A 45 15.99 11.62 7.30
CA PRO A 45 15.99 10.67 8.43
C PRO A 45 14.85 10.87 9.44
N THR A 46 14.23 12.05 9.44
CA THR A 46 13.19 12.48 10.39
C THR A 46 11.80 12.62 9.75
N LYS A 47 11.67 12.46 8.43
CA LYS A 47 10.38 12.56 7.73
C LYS A 47 9.72 11.19 7.57
N ALA A 48 8.38 11.21 7.59
CA ALA A 48 7.55 10.05 7.28
C ALA A 48 7.91 9.47 5.91
N LYS A 49 7.85 8.14 5.80
CA LYS A 49 8.04 7.44 4.53
C LYS A 49 6.84 7.66 3.62
N SER A 50 7.09 7.98 2.36
CA SER A 50 6.08 8.13 1.31
C SER A 50 6.18 6.98 0.29
N LEU A 51 5.06 6.64 -0.33
CA LEU A 51 4.97 5.65 -1.40
C LEU A 51 5.08 6.36 -2.76
N HIS A 52 5.91 5.85 -3.65
CA HIS A 52 6.16 6.41 -4.98
C HIS A 52 6.07 5.33 -6.07
N ALA A 53 5.78 5.75 -7.29
CA ALA A 53 5.83 4.91 -8.48
C ALA A 53 7.29 4.60 -8.85
N LEU A 54 7.66 3.32 -8.92
CA LEU A 54 8.95 2.84 -9.42
C LEU A 54 9.03 2.90 -10.94
N GLU A 55 7.94 2.56 -11.60
CA GLU A 55 7.75 2.60 -13.04
C GLU A 55 6.39 3.22 -13.37
N TRP A 56 6.07 3.36 -14.65
CA TRP A 56 4.79 3.94 -15.07
C TRP A 56 3.60 3.12 -14.54
N ILE A 57 2.65 3.80 -13.89
CA ILE A 57 1.40 3.22 -13.41
C ILE A 57 0.27 3.86 -14.19
N HIS A 58 -0.55 3.06 -14.86
CA HIS A 58 -1.68 3.57 -15.63
C HIS A 58 -2.87 3.86 -14.74
N ALA A 59 -3.70 4.82 -15.16
CA ALA A 59 -5.00 5.06 -14.55
C ALA A 59 -5.81 3.75 -14.47
N GLY A 60 -6.43 3.50 -13.31
CA GLY A 60 -7.17 2.27 -13.03
C GLY A 60 -6.33 1.12 -12.49
N GLU A 61 -4.99 1.20 -12.47
CA GLU A 61 -4.18 0.16 -11.84
C GLU A 61 -4.21 0.22 -10.32
N VAL A 62 -4.15 -0.96 -9.68
CA VAL A 62 -4.14 -1.09 -8.23
C VAL A 62 -2.71 -0.92 -7.71
N VAL A 63 -2.51 0.09 -6.86
CA VAL A 63 -1.20 0.41 -6.27
C VAL A 63 -1.03 -0.13 -4.84
N ALA A 64 -2.15 -0.35 -4.13
CA ALA A 64 -2.13 -0.97 -2.81
C ALA A 64 -3.44 -1.70 -2.51
N ARG A 65 -3.42 -2.63 -1.54
CA ARG A 65 -4.62 -3.29 -1.00
C ARG A 65 -4.51 -3.41 0.50
N PHE A 66 -5.62 -3.23 1.20
CA PHE A 66 -5.67 -3.27 2.66
C PHE A 66 -6.76 -4.23 3.14
N SER A 67 -6.51 -4.98 4.22
CA SER A 67 -7.56 -5.78 4.87
C SER A 67 -8.23 -5.04 6.03
N GLY A 68 -7.53 -4.05 6.62
CA GLY A 68 -7.95 -3.27 7.80
C GLY A 68 -8.53 -1.88 7.48
N ALA A 69 -8.57 -1.00 8.48
CA ALA A 69 -8.87 0.41 8.27
C ALA A 69 -7.67 1.10 7.58
N ILE A 70 -7.95 1.99 6.62
CA ILE A 70 -6.92 2.76 5.92
C ILE A 70 -6.84 4.13 6.60
N THR A 71 -5.83 4.30 7.45
CA THR A 71 -5.54 5.57 8.12
C THR A 71 -4.10 5.99 7.84
N PRO A 72 -3.81 7.31 7.79
CA PRO A 72 -2.48 7.84 7.46
C PRO A 72 -1.32 7.21 8.24
N GLU A 73 -1.56 6.75 9.47
CA GLU A 73 -0.57 6.20 10.39
C GLU A 73 -0.20 4.74 10.07
N ASN A 74 -1.01 4.04 9.28
CA ASN A 74 -0.89 2.59 9.06
C ASN A 74 -0.17 2.19 7.76
N HIS A 75 0.18 3.17 6.91
CA HIS A 75 0.76 2.95 5.59
C HIS A 75 1.67 4.11 5.15
N PHE A 76 2.19 4.03 3.92
CA PHE A 76 3.12 5.03 3.38
C PHE A 76 2.48 6.01 2.39
N ILE A 77 1.17 5.93 2.18
CA ILE A 77 0.46 6.80 1.23
C ILE A 77 0.14 8.13 1.91
N GLN A 78 0.62 9.24 1.34
CA GLN A 78 0.46 10.56 1.94
C GLN A 78 -0.97 11.09 1.75
N PRO A 79 -1.49 11.87 2.72
CA PRO A 79 -2.75 12.59 2.55
C PRO A 79 -2.59 13.72 1.52
N ALA A 80 -3.60 13.88 0.68
CA ALA A 80 -3.73 15.01 -0.23
C ALA A 80 -5.17 15.54 -0.22
N ASN A 81 -5.34 16.77 -0.70
CA ASN A 81 -6.67 17.33 -0.95
C ASN A 81 -7.35 16.60 -2.10
N GLU A 82 -8.66 16.75 -2.24
CA GLU A 82 -9.45 16.07 -3.28
C GLU A 82 -8.95 16.33 -4.70
N THR A 83 -8.50 17.55 -4.99
CA THR A 83 -7.98 17.94 -6.32
C THR A 83 -6.60 17.39 -6.62
N ASP A 84 -5.83 17.03 -5.58
CA ASP A 84 -4.41 16.67 -5.69
C ASP A 84 -4.18 15.17 -5.41
N ALA A 85 -5.25 14.43 -5.08
CA ALA A 85 -5.20 13.01 -4.85
C ALA A 85 -4.93 12.27 -6.16
N THR A 86 -3.87 11.47 -6.18
CA THR A 86 -3.49 10.65 -7.33
C THR A 86 -4.19 9.30 -7.33
N CYS A 87 -4.76 8.89 -6.19
CA CYS A 87 -5.43 7.62 -6.02
C CYS A 87 -6.76 7.77 -5.27
N VAL A 88 -7.55 6.69 -5.32
CA VAL A 88 -8.83 6.52 -4.63
C VAL A 88 -8.89 5.14 -3.99
N VAL A 89 -9.72 4.98 -2.95
CA VAL A 89 -9.94 3.68 -2.28
C VAL A 89 -11.26 3.09 -2.72
N ASP A 90 -11.32 1.88 -3.28
CA ASP A 90 -12.60 1.24 -3.61
C ASP A 90 -13.30 0.58 -2.39
N GLU A 91 -14.49 0.02 -2.62
CA GLU A 91 -15.27 -0.70 -1.61
C GLU A 91 -14.55 -1.96 -1.05
N TYR A 92 -13.59 -2.50 -1.80
CA TYR A 92 -12.75 -3.65 -1.43
C TYR A 92 -11.42 -3.22 -0.78
N LYS A 93 -11.28 -1.94 -0.41
CA LYS A 93 -10.07 -1.37 0.21
C LYS A 93 -8.82 -1.50 -0.66
N GLN A 94 -9.01 -1.43 -1.99
CA GLN A 94 -7.95 -1.32 -2.97
C GLN A 94 -7.69 0.15 -3.27
N VAL A 95 -6.43 0.52 -3.34
CA VAL A 95 -6.01 1.86 -3.76
C VAL A 95 -5.76 1.81 -5.25
N ILE A 96 -6.52 2.60 -6.00
CA ILE A 96 -6.56 2.62 -7.46
C ILE A 96 -6.05 3.98 -7.95
N ALA A 97 -5.17 3.99 -8.95
CA ALA A 97 -4.68 5.22 -9.58
C ALA A 97 -5.81 5.93 -10.34
N LEU A 98 -5.99 7.23 -10.09
CA LEU A 98 -6.99 8.06 -10.77
C LEU A 98 -6.47 8.58 -12.12
N CYS A 99 -5.16 8.70 -12.27
CA CYS A 99 -4.47 9.19 -13.46
C CYS A 99 -3.19 8.38 -13.71
N ASP A 100 -2.59 8.59 -14.87
CA ASP A 100 -1.29 8.02 -15.19
C ASP A 100 -0.21 8.65 -14.30
N LEU A 101 0.55 7.80 -13.61
CA LEU A 101 1.62 8.20 -12.70
C LEU A 101 2.98 7.89 -13.33
N PRO A 102 3.80 8.90 -13.65
CA PRO A 102 5.14 8.68 -14.15
C PRO A 102 6.04 8.10 -13.04
N PRO A 103 7.19 7.50 -13.40
CA PRO A 103 8.20 7.11 -12.42
C PRO A 103 8.54 8.25 -11.46
N GLU A 104 8.75 7.90 -10.20
CA GLU A 104 8.96 8.78 -9.04
C GLU A 104 7.74 9.59 -8.57
N ALA A 105 6.60 9.56 -9.27
CA ALA A 105 5.39 10.23 -8.81
C ALA A 105 4.97 9.72 -7.42
N GLU A 106 4.61 10.65 -6.53
CA GLU A 106 4.13 10.33 -5.19
C GLU A 106 2.70 9.83 -5.24
N ILE A 107 2.43 8.74 -4.52
CA ILE A 107 1.10 8.16 -4.39
C ILE A 107 0.44 8.80 -3.18
N THR A 108 -0.72 9.41 -3.42
CA THR A 108 -1.48 10.24 -2.49
C THR A 108 -2.95 9.85 -2.45
N LEU A 109 -3.58 10.02 -1.30
CA LEU A 109 -4.98 9.70 -1.06
C LEU A 109 -5.71 10.86 -0.40
N ASN A 110 -6.95 11.11 -0.82
CA ASN A 110 -7.87 11.93 -0.05
C ASN A 110 -8.58 11.09 1.00
N TYR A 111 -8.23 11.24 2.28
CA TYR A 111 -8.87 10.55 3.41
C TYR A 111 -10.17 11.22 3.89
N HIS A 112 -10.46 12.43 3.39
CA HIS A 112 -11.63 13.21 3.78
C HIS A 112 -12.80 13.06 2.80
N GLY A 113 -12.54 12.50 1.61
CA GLY A 113 -13.56 12.22 0.61
C GLY A 113 -14.34 10.95 0.96
N LYS A 114 -15.58 11.11 1.40
CA LYS A 114 -16.58 10.04 1.27
C LYS A 114 -16.69 9.74 -0.22
N LEU A 115 -16.34 8.53 -0.63
CA LEU A 115 -16.84 8.02 -1.90
C LEU A 115 -18.34 7.78 -1.72
N LEU A 116 -19.11 8.56 -2.48
CA LEU A 116 -20.52 8.31 -2.74
C LEU A 116 -20.67 7.02 -3.53
#